data_AF-A0A9N9BJP1-F1
#
_entry.id   AF-A0A9N9BJP1-F1
#
_cell.length_a   1.000
_cell.length_b   1.000
_cell.length_c   1.000
_cell.angle_alpha   90.00
_cell.angle_beta   90.00
_cell.angle_gamma   90.00
#
_symmetry.space_group_name_H-M   'P 1'
#
loop_
_entity.id
_entity.type
_entity.pdbx_description
1 polymer ?
#
loop_
_entity_poly.entity_id
_entity_poly.type
_entity_poly.pdbx_seq_one_letter_code
_entity_poly.pdbx_strand_id
1 'polypeptide(L)'
;MEYIAEITNEEKMKEAQTLKEVSDYIVKKDGPLLSESTIHRILEKIKYSYHGVHYRNPKQKQTLAEALDFMEEVNKLTPHLILSTDESGFPLNLAHKGGIIHWDLFKGAVNTEIFVNFINNVKLPTDEKYYLLIDKLRVHEAKKEVFHVIKKYVESQEPRTYEDLKKVISEKINELQEKGLTKYFKDCLDFDFILKSGH
;
A
#
# COMPACT_ATOMS: atom_id res chain seq x y z
N MET A 1 -7.08 26.34 28.43
CA MET A 1 -6.50 25.24 27.63
C MET A 1 -7.39 24.00 27.60
N GLU A 2 -8.34 23.83 28.53
CA GLU A 2 -9.30 22.71 28.54
C GLU A 2 -10.16 22.62 27.25
N TYR A 3 -10.58 23.74 26.66
CA TYR A 3 -11.35 23.74 25.40
C TYR A 3 -10.60 23.13 24.20
N ILE A 4 -9.26 23.21 24.16
CA ILE A 4 -8.48 22.58 23.07
C ILE A 4 -8.53 21.06 23.19
N ALA A 5 -8.54 20.53 24.42
CA ALA A 5 -8.67 19.10 24.67
C ALA A 5 -10.08 18.57 24.31
N GLU A 6 -11.10 19.41 24.44
CA GLU A 6 -12.47 19.04 24.07
C GLU A 6 -12.70 19.08 22.55
N ILE A 7 -12.06 20.01 21.83
CA ILE A 7 -12.01 20.02 20.35
C ILE A 7 -11.36 18.74 19.82
N THR A 8 -10.38 18.18 20.52
CA THR A 8 -9.69 16.95 20.11
C THR A 8 -10.45 15.65 20.40
N ASN A 9 -11.66 15.69 20.96
CA ASN A 9 -12.46 14.49 21.19
C ASN A 9 -13.04 13.94 19.86
N GLU A 10 -12.31 13.00 19.25
CA GLU A 10 -12.43 12.55 17.85
C GLU A 10 -13.83 12.09 17.43
N GLU A 11 -14.67 11.59 18.34
CA GLU A 11 -15.96 11.00 17.99
C GLU A 11 -16.97 12.02 17.43
N LYS A 12 -16.92 13.29 17.87
CA LYS A 12 -17.90 14.31 17.47
C LYS A 12 -17.40 15.27 16.40
N MET A 13 -16.08 15.42 16.24
CA MET A 13 -15.50 16.08 15.07
C MET A 13 -15.82 15.34 13.76
N LYS A 14 -16.16 14.04 13.83
CA LYS A 14 -16.62 13.25 12.67
C LYS A 14 -17.98 13.68 12.12
N GLU A 15 -18.81 14.38 12.91
CA GLU A 15 -20.14 14.83 12.49
C GLU A 15 -20.11 16.22 11.80
N ALA A 16 -19.16 17.07 12.17
CA ALA A 16 -18.99 18.39 11.55
C ALA A 16 -18.23 18.25 10.23
N GLN A 17 -18.87 18.65 9.12
CA GLN A 17 -18.31 18.58 7.77
C GLN A 17 -17.59 19.87 7.38
N THR A 18 -17.86 20.98 8.10
CA THR A 18 -17.32 22.31 7.80
C THR A 18 -16.72 22.99 9.04
N LEU A 19 -15.79 23.93 8.83
CA LEU A 19 -15.22 24.74 9.92
C LEU A 19 -16.29 25.55 10.66
N LYS A 20 -17.35 25.96 9.96
CA LYS A 20 -18.50 26.65 10.53
C LYS A 20 -19.27 25.76 11.51
N GLU A 21 -19.54 24.51 11.15
CA GLU A 21 -20.21 23.56 12.05
C GLU A 21 -19.37 23.26 13.30
N VAL A 22 -18.03 23.24 13.17
CA VAL A 22 -17.13 23.15 14.33
C VAL A 22 -17.28 24.38 15.23
N SER A 23 -17.34 25.59 14.66
CA SER A 23 -17.60 26.82 15.42
C SER A 23 -18.94 26.76 16.16
N ASP A 24 -20.01 26.42 15.45
CA ASP A 24 -21.37 26.35 16.01
C ASP A 24 -21.45 25.30 17.13
N TYR A 25 -20.74 24.17 16.99
CA TYR A 25 -20.64 23.15 18.02
C TYR A 25 -19.95 23.66 19.29
N ILE A 26 -18.83 24.40 19.16
CA ILE A 26 -18.11 24.97 20.31
C ILE A 26 -19.01 25.94 21.07
N VAL A 27 -19.76 26.79 20.37
CA VAL A 27 -20.72 27.73 20.99
C VAL A 27 -21.83 26.98 21.72
N LYS A 28 -22.37 25.90 21.13
CA LYS A 28 -23.41 25.07 21.75
C LYS A 28 -22.95 24.39 23.05
N LYS A 29 -21.63 24.27 23.25
CA LYS A 29 -20.98 23.69 24.44
C LYS A 29 -20.51 24.75 25.44
N ASP A 30 -21.14 25.93 25.43
CA ASP A 30 -20.77 27.06 26.27
C ASP A 30 -19.32 27.53 26.05
N GLY A 31 -18.77 27.25 24.85
CA GLY A 31 -17.47 27.72 24.41
C GLY A 31 -17.54 29.09 23.70
N PRO A 32 -16.40 29.74 23.48
CA PRO A 32 -16.34 31.00 22.74
C PRO A 32 -16.66 30.78 21.25
N LEU A 33 -17.30 31.76 20.63
CA LEU A 33 -17.42 31.81 19.17
C LEU A 33 -16.03 31.97 18.55
N LEU A 34 -15.58 30.97 17.78
CA LEU A 34 -14.29 31.00 17.10
C LEU A 34 -14.49 31.26 15.61
N SER A 35 -13.67 32.14 15.03
CA SER A 35 -13.66 32.30 13.58
C SER A 35 -13.17 31.01 12.90
N GLU A 36 -13.63 30.75 11.68
CA GLU A 36 -13.14 29.63 10.86
C GLU A 36 -11.61 29.63 10.73
N SER A 37 -11.00 30.82 10.62
CA SER A 37 -9.55 30.98 10.55
C SER A 37 -8.83 30.55 11.85
N THR A 38 -9.45 30.81 13.00
CA THR A 38 -8.93 30.40 14.31
C THR A 38 -8.99 28.89 14.44
N ILE A 39 -10.12 28.28 14.04
CA ILE A 39 -10.32 26.84 14.05
C ILE A 39 -9.29 26.17 13.14
N HIS A 40 -9.12 26.66 11.91
CA HIS A 40 -8.13 26.15 10.96
C HIS A 40 -6.71 26.13 11.56
N ARG A 41 -6.26 27.24 12.17
CA ARG A 41 -4.94 27.31 12.82
C ARG A 41 -4.80 26.33 13.98
N ILE A 42 -5.87 26.10 14.75
CA ILE A 42 -5.88 25.11 15.81
C ILE A 42 -5.72 23.70 15.20
N LEU A 43 -6.48 23.37 14.16
CA LEU A 43 -6.42 22.09 13.45
C LEU A 43 -5.02 21.83 12.87
N GLU A 44 -4.42 22.82 12.20
CA GLU A 44 -3.04 22.74 11.71
C GLU A 44 -2.04 22.48 12.85
N LYS A 45 -2.20 23.18 13.98
CA LYS A 45 -1.30 23.05 15.13
C LYS A 45 -1.37 21.65 15.75
N ILE A 46 -2.53 21.01 15.74
CA ILE A 46 -2.70 19.62 16.18
C ILE A 46 -2.45 18.61 15.05
N LYS A 47 -1.99 19.06 13.87
CA LYS A 47 -1.78 18.24 12.66
C LYS A 47 -3.03 17.48 12.20
N TYR A 48 -4.22 17.98 12.54
CA TYR A 48 -5.47 17.46 12.03
C TYR A 48 -5.67 17.98 10.61
N SER A 49 -5.56 17.08 9.64
CA SER A 49 -5.77 17.40 8.23
C SER A 49 -7.05 16.72 7.75
N TYR A 50 -7.94 17.49 7.14
CA TYR A 50 -9.07 16.93 6.42
C TYR A 50 -8.55 16.39 5.08
N HIS A 51 -8.00 15.18 5.11
CA HIS A 51 -7.90 14.42 3.88
C HIS A 51 -9.33 14.01 3.55
N GLY A 52 -9.89 14.63 2.52
CA GLY A 52 -11.14 14.14 1.94
C GLY A 52 -10.92 12.68 1.63
N VAL A 53 -11.46 11.79 2.46
CA VAL A 53 -11.42 10.36 2.23
C VAL A 53 -12.15 10.20 0.91
N HIS A 54 -11.40 10.04 -0.17
CA HIS A 54 -11.99 9.92 -1.49
C HIS A 54 -13.01 8.77 -1.38
N TYR A 55 -14.28 9.08 -1.61
CA TYR A 55 -15.46 8.21 -1.44
C TYR A 55 -15.42 6.90 -2.27
N ARG A 56 -14.29 6.57 -2.89
CA ARG A 56 -14.13 5.48 -3.84
C ARG A 56 -14.04 4.09 -3.22
N ASN A 57 -14.02 3.95 -1.89
CA ASN A 57 -14.07 2.62 -1.29
C ASN A 57 -15.06 2.49 -0.13
N PRO A 58 -16.35 2.16 -0.40
CA PRO A 58 -17.32 1.86 0.65
C PRO A 58 -16.90 0.69 1.56
N LYS A 59 -15.97 -0.18 1.11
CA LYS A 59 -15.38 -1.26 1.94
C LYS A 59 -14.32 -0.75 2.93
N GLN A 60 -13.91 0.53 2.87
CA GLN A 60 -12.94 1.11 3.80
C GLN A 60 -13.44 1.12 5.25
N LYS A 61 -14.75 1.29 5.48
CA LYS A 61 -15.33 1.16 6.83
C LYS A 61 -15.21 -0.27 7.37
N GLN A 62 -15.33 -1.27 6.50
CA GLN A 62 -15.25 -2.69 6.88
C GLN A 62 -13.82 -3.13 7.21
N THR A 63 -12.83 -2.49 6.57
CA THR A 63 -11.40 -2.79 6.74
C THR A 63 -10.70 -1.82 7.69
N LEU A 64 -11.42 -0.89 8.32
CA LEU A 64 -10.83 0.15 9.16
C LEU A 64 -10.07 -0.43 10.35
N ALA A 65 -10.63 -1.44 11.02
CA ALA A 65 -9.95 -2.10 12.15
C ALA A 65 -8.63 -2.75 11.70
N GLU A 66 -8.67 -3.54 10.63
CA GLU A 66 -7.47 -4.17 10.05
C GLU A 66 -6.42 -3.13 9.61
N ALA A 67 -6.88 -2.01 9.04
CA ALA A 67 -6.00 -0.93 8.64
C ALA A 67 -5.36 -0.23 9.85
N LEU A 68 -6.09 -0.03 10.95
CA LEU A 68 -5.57 0.56 12.17
C LEU A 68 -4.54 -0.36 12.84
N ASP A 69 -4.84 -1.66 12.94
CA ASP A 69 -3.91 -2.67 13.46
C ASP A 69 -2.62 -2.71 12.62
N PHE A 70 -2.77 -2.70 11.29
CA PHE A 70 -1.63 -2.64 10.37
C PHE A 70 -0.80 -1.36 10.56
N MET A 71 -1.45 -0.20 10.69
CA MET A 71 -0.77 1.08 10.94
C MET A 71 -0.02 1.07 12.27
N GLU A 72 -0.57 0.44 13.31
CA GLU A 72 0.11 0.28 14.60
C GLU A 72 1.40 -0.54 14.45
N GLU A 73 1.35 -1.66 13.71
CA GLU A 73 2.54 -2.48 13.42
C GLU A 73 3.58 -1.72 12.59
N VAL A 74 3.14 -1.00 11.55
CA VAL A 74 4.04 -0.19 10.72
C VAL A 74 4.72 0.91 11.55
N ASN A 75 4.00 1.52 12.50
CA ASN A 75 4.55 2.56 13.37
C ASN A 75 5.64 2.05 14.35
N LYS A 76 5.74 0.72 14.56
CA LYS A 76 6.83 0.11 15.34
C LYS A 76 8.13 0.00 14.53
N LEU A 77 8.07 0.15 13.21
CA LEU A 77 9.23 0.07 12.33
C LEU A 77 10.00 1.38 12.28
N THR A 78 11.30 1.28 12.01
CA THR A 78 12.13 2.48 11.86
C THR A 78 11.89 3.10 10.49
N PRO A 79 11.50 4.39 10.38
CA PRO A 79 11.01 4.97 9.13
C PRO A 79 11.97 4.86 7.93
N HIS A 80 13.30 4.94 8.16
CA HIS A 80 14.28 4.84 7.07
C HIS A 80 14.44 3.42 6.49
N LEU A 81 13.87 2.41 7.15
CA LEU A 81 13.84 1.02 6.68
C LEU A 81 12.56 0.70 5.91
N ILE A 82 11.62 1.63 5.83
CA ILE A 82 10.35 1.46 5.13
C ILE A 82 10.50 1.99 3.71
N LEU A 83 10.29 1.11 2.73
CA LEU A 83 10.25 1.43 1.32
C LEU A 83 8.81 1.36 0.86
N SER A 84 8.43 2.22 -0.08
CA SER A 84 7.18 2.09 -0.81
C SER A 84 7.45 2.15 -2.31
N THR A 85 6.62 1.44 -3.07
CA THR A 85 6.59 1.55 -4.53
C THR A 85 5.15 1.65 -4.99
N ASP A 86 4.94 2.37 -6.09
CA ASP A 86 3.64 2.58 -6.71
C ASP A 86 3.83 2.76 -8.22
N GLU A 87 2.89 2.25 -9.01
CA GLU A 87 2.84 2.48 -10.44
C GLU A 87 2.17 3.82 -10.76
N SER A 88 2.96 4.81 -11.13
CA SER A 88 2.42 6.09 -11.60
C SER A 88 2.49 6.21 -13.13
N GLY A 89 1.38 6.61 -13.76
CA GLY A 89 1.35 7.05 -15.16
C GLY A 89 1.77 8.51 -15.36
N PHE A 90 2.25 9.18 -14.31
CA PHE A 90 2.53 10.62 -14.31
C PHE A 90 4.02 10.92 -14.52
N PRO A 91 4.36 12.13 -15.02
CA PRO A 91 5.75 12.56 -15.10
C PRO A 91 6.42 12.61 -13.72
N LEU A 92 7.71 12.24 -13.68
CA LEU A 92 8.57 12.09 -12.49
C LEU A 92 8.69 13.33 -11.59
N ASN A 93 8.15 14.49 -12.00
CA ASN A 93 8.27 15.75 -11.28
C ASN A 93 7.39 15.87 -10.02
N LEU A 94 6.60 14.84 -9.70
CA LEU A 94 5.74 14.79 -8.50
C LEU A 94 6.25 13.88 -7.38
N ALA A 95 7.46 13.31 -7.51
CA ALA A 95 8.00 12.39 -6.51
C ALA A 95 8.20 13.06 -5.13
N HIS A 96 7.90 12.33 -4.06
CA HIS A 96 8.07 12.79 -2.68
C HIS A 96 9.54 13.14 -2.38
N LYS A 97 9.75 14.12 -1.50
CA LYS A 97 11.07 14.61 -1.05
C LYS A 97 11.91 13.58 -0.26
N GLY A 98 11.42 12.35 -0.08
CA GLY A 98 12.10 11.26 0.64
C GLY A 98 13.27 10.61 -0.12
N GLY A 99 13.53 11.07 -1.35
CA GLY A 99 14.58 10.51 -2.22
C GLY A 99 14.07 9.29 -2.99
N ILE A 100 14.27 9.28 -4.30
CA ILE A 100 13.99 8.11 -5.13
C ILE A 100 15.18 7.17 -5.02
N ILE A 101 14.95 5.96 -4.51
CA ILE A 101 15.99 4.90 -4.42
C ILE A 101 16.16 4.20 -5.78
N HIS A 102 15.04 3.90 -6.44
CA HIS A 102 15.02 3.23 -7.72
C HIS A 102 13.77 3.63 -8.51
N TRP A 103 13.90 3.70 -9.84
CA TRP A 103 12.78 3.88 -10.76
C TRP A 103 13.10 3.12 -12.05
N ASP A 104 12.05 2.64 -12.71
CA ASP A 104 12.15 2.02 -14.02
C ASP A 104 10.98 2.50 -14.90
N LEU A 105 11.22 2.60 -16.21
CA LEU A 105 10.23 3.02 -17.19
C LEU A 105 10.05 1.91 -18.22
N PHE A 106 8.83 1.41 -18.32
CA PHE A 106 8.44 0.39 -19.28
C PHE A 106 7.26 0.88 -20.12
N LYS A 107 7.03 0.20 -21.25
CA LYS A 107 5.93 0.51 -22.16
C LYS A 107 4.77 -0.45 -21.90
N GLY A 108 3.59 0.08 -21.58
CA GLY A 108 2.37 -0.71 -21.36
C GLY A 108 2.01 -0.82 -19.88
N ALA A 109 1.31 -1.89 -19.50
CA ALA A 109 0.95 -2.17 -18.12
C ALA A 109 2.04 -2.99 -17.43
N VAL A 110 2.24 -2.78 -16.12
CA VAL A 110 3.11 -3.67 -15.32
C VAL A 110 2.50 -5.05 -15.31
N ASN A 111 3.32 -6.05 -15.62
CA ASN A 111 3.03 -7.45 -15.38
C ASN A 111 3.99 -7.99 -14.31
N THR A 112 3.77 -9.23 -13.87
CA THR A 112 4.58 -9.85 -12.81
C THR A 112 6.06 -9.93 -13.15
N GLU A 113 6.42 -10.15 -14.42
CA GLU A 113 7.82 -10.23 -14.84
C GLU A 113 8.52 -8.87 -14.73
N ILE A 114 7.88 -7.81 -15.22
CA ILE A 114 8.38 -6.43 -15.09
C ILE A 114 8.54 -6.07 -13.62
N PHE A 115 7.54 -6.38 -12.79
CA PHE A 115 7.59 -6.10 -11.35
C PHE A 115 8.72 -6.87 -10.64
N VAL A 116 8.89 -8.17 -10.91
CA VAL A 116 9.98 -8.97 -10.31
C VAL A 116 11.35 -8.47 -10.75
N ASN A 117 11.51 -8.12 -12.03
CA ASN A 117 12.75 -7.53 -12.55
C ASN A 117 13.05 -6.19 -11.87
N PHE A 118 12.03 -5.34 -11.69
CA PHE A 118 12.18 -4.10 -10.94
C PHE A 118 12.70 -4.37 -9.52
N ILE A 119 12.04 -5.25 -8.75
CA ILE A 119 12.45 -5.56 -7.37
C ILE A 119 13.88 -6.12 -7.30
N ASN A 120 14.26 -7.03 -8.22
CA ASN A 120 15.59 -7.62 -8.25
C ASN A 120 16.70 -6.62 -8.61
N ASN A 121 16.37 -5.54 -9.30
CA ASN A 121 17.32 -4.51 -9.72
C ASN A 121 17.43 -3.35 -8.73
N VAL A 122 16.58 -3.30 -7.69
CA VAL A 122 16.67 -2.29 -6.63
C VAL A 122 18.00 -2.45 -5.91
N LYS A 123 18.84 -1.40 -5.96
CA LYS A 123 20.07 -1.31 -5.17
C LYS A 123 19.78 -0.57 -3.88
N LEU A 124 19.77 -1.32 -2.77
CA LEU A 124 19.59 -0.76 -1.45
C LEU A 124 20.87 -0.05 -0.98
N PRO A 125 20.76 1.04 -0.19
CA PRO A 125 21.92 1.82 0.22
C PRO A 125 22.75 1.14 1.30
N THR A 126 22.17 0.21 2.05
CA THR A 126 22.84 -0.59 3.09
C THR A 126 22.39 -2.05 3.01
N ASP A 127 23.10 -2.94 3.72
CA ASP A 127 22.74 -4.35 3.88
C ASP A 127 21.71 -4.58 5.00
N GLU A 128 21.06 -3.51 5.49
CA GLU A 128 20.03 -3.61 6.51
C GLU A 128 18.77 -4.31 5.97
N LYS A 129 17.92 -4.76 6.88
CA LYS A 129 16.63 -5.34 6.52
C LYS A 129 15.62 -4.23 6.26
N TYR A 130 15.14 -4.15 5.02
CA TYR A 130 14.09 -3.22 4.60
C TYR A 130 12.70 -3.89 4.58
N TYR A 131 11.67 -3.07 4.75
CA TYR A 131 10.27 -3.45 4.68
C TYR A 131 9.62 -2.77 3.48
N LEU A 132 9.03 -3.55 2.58
CA LEU A 132 8.39 -3.02 1.38
C LEU A 132 6.87 -2.90 1.61
N LEU A 133 6.35 -1.69 1.50
CA LEU A 133 4.93 -1.37 1.46
C LEU A 133 4.47 -1.27 0.01
N ILE A 134 3.57 -2.17 -0.39
CA ILE A 134 2.94 -2.18 -1.70
C ILE A 134 1.43 -2.31 -1.54
N ASP A 135 0.70 -1.82 -2.53
CA ASP A 135 -0.73 -2.06 -2.58
C ASP A 135 -1.03 -3.52 -2.94
N LYS A 136 -2.29 -3.93 -2.76
CA LYS A 136 -2.75 -5.29 -3.00
C LYS A 136 -3.22 -5.46 -4.44
N LEU A 137 -2.37 -5.13 -5.42
CA LEU A 137 -2.65 -5.42 -6.82
C LEU A 137 -2.41 -6.88 -7.15
N ARG A 138 -3.17 -7.40 -8.12
CA ARG A 138 -3.01 -8.79 -8.59
C ARG A 138 -1.60 -9.11 -9.09
N VAL A 139 -0.89 -8.11 -9.61
CA VAL A 139 0.49 -8.28 -10.07
C VAL A 139 1.47 -8.46 -8.91
N HIS A 140 1.13 -7.94 -7.73
CA HIS A 140 1.86 -8.13 -6.46
C HIS A 140 1.49 -9.45 -5.78
N GLU A 141 0.26 -9.93 -6.00
CA GLU A 141 -0.18 -11.26 -5.59
C GLU A 141 0.33 -12.33 -6.56
N ALA A 142 1.64 -12.56 -6.56
CA ALA A 142 2.16 -13.80 -7.14
C ALA A 142 1.49 -14.97 -6.38
N LYS A 143 0.56 -15.67 -7.05
CA LYS A 143 -0.23 -16.72 -6.43
C LYS A 143 0.70 -17.71 -5.73
N LYS A 144 0.35 -18.08 -4.48
CA LYS A 144 1.03 -19.15 -3.72
C LYS A 144 1.25 -20.41 -4.56
N GLU A 145 0.40 -20.66 -5.56
CA GLU A 145 0.50 -21.75 -6.53
C GLU A 145 1.82 -21.73 -7.33
N VAL A 146 2.29 -20.57 -7.80
CA VAL A 146 3.55 -20.47 -8.57
C VAL A 146 4.73 -20.77 -7.64
N PHE A 147 4.74 -20.17 -6.45
CA PHE A 147 5.75 -20.46 -5.44
C PHE A 147 5.73 -21.93 -5.01
N HIS A 148 4.55 -22.54 -4.86
CA HIS A 148 4.40 -23.94 -4.50
C HIS A 148 4.94 -24.87 -5.59
N VAL A 149 4.70 -24.54 -6.85
CA VAL A 149 5.25 -25.29 -8.00
C VAL A 149 6.77 -25.19 -8.05
N ILE A 150 7.33 -23.99 -7.88
CA ILE A 150 8.78 -23.78 -7.84
C ILE A 150 9.38 -24.51 -6.64
N LYS A 151 8.77 -24.39 -5.46
CA LYS A 151 9.21 -25.06 -4.23
C LYS A 151 9.24 -26.57 -4.40
N LYS A 152 8.14 -27.19 -4.86
CA LYS A 152 8.09 -28.64 -5.12
C LYS A 152 9.13 -29.11 -6.14
N TYR A 153 9.39 -28.29 -7.15
CA TYR A 153 10.41 -28.59 -8.15
C TYR A 153 11.81 -28.52 -7.55
N VAL A 154 12.12 -27.48 -6.76
CA VAL A 154 13.39 -27.37 -6.04
C VAL A 154 13.59 -28.55 -5.09
N GLU A 155 12.57 -28.92 -4.32
CA GLU A 155 12.59 -30.08 -3.42
C GLU A 155 12.90 -31.39 -4.18
N SER A 156 12.40 -31.54 -5.41
CA SER A 156 12.67 -32.75 -6.21
C SER A 156 14.07 -32.79 -6.83
N GLN A 157 14.75 -31.65 -6.95
CA GLN A 157 16.10 -31.58 -7.52
C GLN A 157 17.22 -31.68 -6.46
N GLU A 158 16.89 -31.53 -5.17
CA GLU A 158 17.82 -31.59 -4.04
C GLU A 158 19.15 -30.81 -4.27
N PRO A 159 19.11 -29.51 -4.63
CA PRO A 159 20.32 -28.75 -4.88
C PRO A 159 21.19 -28.66 -3.62
N ARG A 160 22.49 -28.92 -3.75
CA ARG A 160 23.43 -28.97 -2.62
C ARG A 160 24.20 -27.68 -2.41
N THR A 161 24.24 -26.82 -3.42
CA THR A 161 24.91 -25.52 -3.38
C THR A 161 23.91 -24.41 -3.70
N TYR A 162 24.29 -23.18 -3.35
CA TYR A 162 23.49 -22.00 -3.65
C TYR A 162 23.40 -21.77 -5.17
N GLU A 163 24.49 -22.01 -5.88
CA GLU A 163 24.61 -21.90 -7.33
C GLU A 163 23.70 -22.90 -8.02
N ASP A 164 23.64 -24.15 -7.53
CA ASP A 164 22.70 -25.17 -8.02
C ASP A 164 21.25 -24.77 -7.77
N LEU A 165 20.95 -24.25 -6.57
CA LEU A 165 19.60 -23.79 -6.22
C LEU A 165 19.14 -22.67 -7.16
N LYS A 166 20.00 -21.66 -7.38
CA LYS A 166 19.72 -20.55 -8.28
C LYS A 166 19.49 -21.03 -9.71
N LYS A 167 20.30 -21.98 -10.19
CA LYS A 167 20.15 -22.60 -11.50
C LYS A 167 18.81 -23.34 -11.64
N VAL A 168 18.47 -24.21 -10.68
CA VAL A 168 17.22 -24.98 -10.66
C VAL A 168 15.98 -24.07 -10.66
N ILE A 169 16.00 -23.01 -9.85
CA ILE A 169 14.91 -22.02 -9.82
C ILE A 169 14.78 -21.32 -11.18
N SER A 170 15.90 -20.89 -11.77
CA SER A 170 15.91 -20.18 -13.06
C SER A 170 15.39 -21.08 -14.19
N GLU A 171 15.82 -22.34 -14.23
CA GLU A 171 15.33 -23.34 -15.19
C GLU A 171 13.81 -23.52 -15.07
N LYS A 172 13.29 -23.60 -13.84
CA LYS A 172 11.85 -23.77 -13.62
C LYS A 172 11.05 -22.53 -14.03
N ILE A 173 11.55 -21.35 -13.72
CA ILE A 173 10.92 -20.09 -14.12
C ILE A 173 10.85 -20.00 -15.64
N ASN A 174 11.96 -20.28 -16.33
CA ASN A 174 12.01 -20.29 -17.79
C ASN A 174 11.02 -21.30 -18.38
N GLU A 175 10.96 -22.53 -17.84
CA GLU A 175 9.98 -23.55 -18.25
C GLU A 175 8.53 -23.07 -18.06
N LEU A 176 8.23 -22.42 -16.94
CA LEU A 176 6.91 -21.89 -16.62
C LEU A 176 6.54 -20.70 -17.53
N GLN A 177 7.52 -19.87 -17.90
CA GLN A 177 7.35 -18.78 -18.87
C GLN A 177 7.07 -19.31 -20.28
N GLU A 178 7.85 -20.28 -20.77
CA GLU A 178 7.66 -20.92 -22.08
C GLU A 178 6.29 -21.59 -22.22
N LYS A 179 5.78 -22.21 -21.14
CA LYS A 179 4.46 -22.85 -21.11
C LYS A 179 3.30 -21.87 -21.03
N GLY A 180 3.58 -20.57 -20.90
CA GLY A 180 2.58 -19.55 -20.62
C GLY A 180 2.10 -19.66 -19.18
N LEU A 181 2.49 -18.69 -18.36
CA LEU A 181 1.98 -18.56 -16.99
C LEU A 181 0.45 -18.38 -16.95
N THR A 182 -0.17 -18.10 -18.09
CA THR A 182 -1.62 -18.07 -18.32
C THR A 182 -2.37 -19.25 -17.73
N LYS A 183 -1.78 -20.45 -17.61
CA LYS A 183 -2.46 -21.57 -16.92
C LYS A 183 -2.53 -21.40 -15.40
N TYR A 184 -1.49 -20.84 -14.79
CA TYR A 184 -1.41 -20.57 -13.35
C TYR A 184 -2.17 -19.30 -12.96
N PHE A 185 -2.30 -18.38 -13.91
CA PHE A 185 -3.10 -17.16 -13.79
C PHE A 185 -4.45 -17.26 -14.53
N LYS A 186 -4.89 -18.45 -14.96
CA LYS A 186 -6.10 -18.62 -15.77
C LYS A 186 -7.33 -18.08 -15.03
N ASP A 187 -7.42 -18.36 -13.74
CA ASP A 187 -8.50 -17.85 -12.87
C ASP A 187 -8.43 -16.34 -12.66
N CYS A 188 -7.28 -15.70 -12.92
CA CYS A 188 -7.13 -14.25 -12.86
C CYS A 188 -7.56 -13.55 -14.17
N LEU A 189 -7.56 -14.28 -15.28
CA LEU A 189 -7.86 -13.78 -16.64
C LEU A 189 -9.26 -14.16 -17.12
N ASP A 190 -9.96 -15.06 -16.41
CA ASP A 190 -11.34 -15.45 -16.68
C ASP A 190 -12.32 -14.41 -16.09
N PHE A 191 -12.50 -13.30 -16.81
CA PHE A 191 -13.40 -12.20 -16.41
C PHE A 191 -14.87 -12.65 -16.24
N ASP A 192 -15.29 -13.72 -16.93
CA ASP A 192 -16.66 -14.25 -16.84
C ASP A 192 -16.95 -14.97 -15.52
N PHE A 193 -15.93 -15.56 -14.88
CA PHE A 193 -16.05 -16.11 -13.53
C PHE A 193 -16.31 -15.02 -12.50
N ILE A 194 -15.67 -13.86 -12.65
CA ILE A 194 -15.78 -12.70 -11.75
C ILE A 194 -17.16 -12.04 -11.86
N LEU A 195 -17.69 -11.87 -13.08
CA LEU A 195 -19.03 -11.30 -13.28
C LEU A 195 -20.16 -12.20 -12.76
N LYS A 196 -19.96 -13.53 -12.72
CA LYS A 196 -20.96 -14.49 -12.24
C LYS A 196 -20.90 -14.77 -10.73
N SER A 197 -19.78 -14.46 -10.06
CA SER A 197 -19.60 -14.76 -8.63
C SER A 197 -19.91 -13.60 -7.68
N GLY A 198 -20.26 -12.41 -8.20
CA GLY A 198 -20.90 -11.35 -7.40
C GLY A 198 -20.12 -10.86 -6.17
N HIS A 199 -18.80 -10.72 -6.27
CA HIS A 199 -17.92 -10.17 -5.22
C HIS A 199 -17.51 -8.71 -5.45
#